data_AF-A0AAE4HYG0-F1
#
_entry.id   AF-A0AAE4HYG0-F1
#
_cell.length_a   1.000
_cell.length_b   1.000
_cell.length_c   1.000
_cell.angle_alpha   90.00
_cell.angle_beta   90.00
_cell.angle_gamma   90.00
#
_symmetry.space_group_name_H-M   'P 1'
#
loop_
_entity.id
_entity.type
_entity.pdbx_description
1 polymer ?
#
loop_
_entity_poly.entity_id
_entity_poly.type
_entity_poly.pdbx_seq_one_letter_code
_entity_poly.pdbx_strand_id
1 'polypeptide(L)' 'MSKFLPDQVKAIDHQWIDPKPPDKDYDYLITVCALDTVLELEKGFYLNQLMTAIEGHFLDNQKIKL' A
#
# COMPACT_ATOMS: atom_id res chain seq x y z
N MET A 1 -7.02 -15.01 1.47
CA MET A 1 -8.09 -14.36 0.66
C MET A 1 -9.45 -14.90 1.07
N SER A 2 -10.48 -14.04 1.11
CA SER A 2 -11.85 -14.44 1.46
C SER A 2 -12.37 -15.53 0.51
N LYS A 3 -12.95 -16.60 1.06
CA LYS A 3 -13.54 -17.72 0.30
C LYS A 3 -14.75 -17.32 -0.55
N PHE A 4 -15.26 -16.11 -0.36
CA PHE A 4 -16.46 -15.60 -1.03
C PHE A 4 -16.16 -14.81 -2.31
N LEU A 5 -14.88 -14.64 -2.66
CA LEU A 5 -14.47 -13.89 -3.83
C LEU A 5 -14.21 -14.82 -5.04
N PRO A 6 -14.72 -14.48 -6.24
CA PRO A 6 -14.42 -15.19 -7.48
C PRO A 6 -12.91 -15.29 -7.75
N ASP A 7 -12.45 -16.34 -8.43
CA ASP A 7 -11.03 -16.54 -8.75
C ASP A 7 -10.40 -15.35 -9.49
N GLN A 8 -11.21 -14.70 -10.33
CA GLN A 8 -10.80 -13.53 -11.12
C GLN A 8 -10.48 -12.29 -10.28
N VAL A 9 -10.94 -12.21 -9.03
CA VAL A 9 -10.68 -11.06 -8.14
C VAL A 9 -9.69 -11.38 -7.02
N LYS A 10 -9.15 -12.60 -6.97
CA LYS A 10 -8.22 -13.08 -5.92
C LYS A 10 -6.87 -12.34 -5.89
N ALA A 11 -6.61 -11.41 -6.80
CA ALA A 11 -5.40 -10.59 -6.81
C ALA A 11 -5.66 -9.08 -6.82
N ILE A 12 -6.93 -8.64 -6.69
CA ILE A 12 -7.29 -7.22 -6.76
C ILE A 12 -6.67 -6.41 -5.61
N ASP A 13 -6.52 -7.01 -4.44
CA ASP A 13 -5.93 -6.37 -3.25
C ASP A 13 -4.39 -6.31 -3.29
N HIS A 14 -3.75 -6.87 -4.31
CA HIS A 14 -2.31 -6.81 -4.52
C HIS A 14 -1.91 -5.77 -5.57
N GLN A 15 -2.85 -4.97 -6.04
CA GLN A 15 -2.65 -3.94 -7.07
C GLN A 15 -3.13 -2.58 -6.57
N TRP A 16 -2.72 -1.53 -7.28
CA TRP A 16 -3.35 -0.23 -7.14
C TRP A 16 -4.82 -0.33 -7.55
N ILE A 17 -5.71 0.15 -6.68
CA ILE A 17 -7.15 0.25 -6.96
C ILE A 17 -7.46 1.72 -7.15
N ASP A 18 -8.04 2.05 -8.30
CA ASP A 18 -8.34 3.43 -8.63
C ASP A 18 -9.32 4.06 -7.64
N PRO A 19 -9.12 5.36 -7.31
CA PRO A 19 -10.08 6.17 -6.59
C PRO A 19 -11.51 5.97 -7.09
N LYS A 20 -12.39 5.51 -6.19
CA LYS A 20 -13.82 5.37 -6.47
C LYS A 20 -14.63 5.95 -5.31
N PRO A 21 -14.64 7.29 -5.14
CA PRO A 21 -15.48 7.94 -4.16
C PRO A 21 -16.96 7.61 -4.43
N PRO A 22 -17.72 7.16 -3.42
CA PRO A 22 -19.13 6.80 -3.57
C PRO A 22 -20.07 8.01 -3.61
N ASP A 23 -19.70 9.14 -3.00
CA ASP A 23 -20.60 10.26 -2.72
C ASP A 23 -19.98 11.66 -2.88
N LYS A 24 -18.69 11.83 -2.57
CA LYS A 24 -17.98 13.12 -2.55
C LYS A 24 -16.54 12.97 -2.99
N ASP A 25 -15.92 14.06 -3.43
CA ASP A 25 -14.49 14.09 -3.72
C ASP A 25 -13.68 13.72 -2.47
N TYR A 26 -12.73 12.80 -2.63
CA TYR A 26 -11.84 12.34 -1.57
C TYR A 26 -10.45 12.91 -1.81
N ASP A 27 -9.84 13.45 -0.76
CA ASP A 27 -8.44 13.85 -0.78
C ASP A 27 -7.57 12.59 -0.64
N TYR A 28 -6.73 12.31 -1.63
CA TYR A 28 -5.78 11.20 -1.59
C TYR A 28 -4.38 11.69 -1.28
N LEU A 29 -3.64 10.91 -0.49
CA LEU A 29 -2.26 11.18 -0.11
C LEU A 29 -1.38 10.00 -0.51
N ILE A 30 -0.38 10.26 -1.34
CA ILE A 30 0.73 9.34 -1.58
C ILE A 30 1.87 9.73 -0.65
N THR A 31 2.41 8.76 0.09
CA THR A 31 3.65 8.93 0.88
C THR A 31 4.73 8.07 0.25
N VAL A 32 5.82 8.72 -0.19
CA VAL A 32 7.01 8.05 -0.71
C VAL A 32 8.09 8.09 0.36
N CYS A 33 8.65 6.95 0.74
CA CYS A 33 9.65 6.84 1.79
C CYS A 33 11.03 6.51 1.21
N ALA A 34 12.07 7.17 1.70
CA ALA A 34 13.46 6.82 1.46
C ALA A 34 13.95 5.90 2.59
N LEU A 35 14.58 4.79 2.22
CA LEU A 35 15.14 3.80 3.15
C LEU A 35 16.63 3.61 2.86
N ASP A 36 17.40 3.24 3.88
CA ASP A 36 18.83 2.92 3.74
C ASP A 36 19.10 1.47 3.29
N THR A 37 18.06 0.65 3.19
CA THR A 37 18.14 -0.77 2.87
C THR A 37 17.07 -1.24 1.88
N VAL A 38 17.28 -2.42 1.30
CA VAL A 38 16.26 -3.17 0.56
C VAL A 38 15.52 -4.07 1.54
N LEU A 39 14.18 -4.02 1.52
CA LEU A 39 13.35 -4.83 2.40
C LEU A 39 13.13 -6.25 1.85
N GLU A 40 13.23 -7.25 2.72
CA GLU A 40 12.91 -8.64 2.39
C GLU A 40 11.41 -8.94 2.63
N LEU A 41 10.54 -8.23 1.91
CA LEU A 41 9.08 -8.43 1.98
C LEU A 41 8.60 -9.45 0.95
N GLU A 42 7.75 -10.38 1.37
CA GLU A 42 7.09 -11.31 0.45
C GLU A 42 5.98 -10.62 -0.35
N LYS A 43 5.78 -11.05 -1.60
CA LYS A 43 4.71 -10.52 -2.45
C LYS A 43 3.35 -10.73 -1.78
N GLY A 44 2.56 -9.65 -1.71
CA GLY A 44 1.26 -9.64 -1.05
C GLY A 44 1.32 -9.20 0.41
N PHE A 45 2.44 -8.63 0.87
CA PHE A 45 2.55 -7.99 2.17
C PHE A 45 1.50 -6.89 2.37
N TYR A 46 1.06 -6.73 3.61
CA TYR A 46 0.15 -5.68 4.04
C TYR A 46 0.91 -4.45 4.58
N LEU A 47 0.23 -3.31 4.65
CA LEU A 47 0.82 -2.04 5.10
C LEU A 47 1.47 -2.16 6.48
N ASN A 48 0.87 -2.86 7.44
CA ASN A 48 1.47 -3.05 8.77
C ASN A 48 2.82 -3.79 8.70
N GLN A 49 2.97 -4.79 7.81
CA GLN A 49 4.24 -5.50 7.62
C GLN A 49 5.30 -4.56 7.03
N LEU A 50 4.91 -3.71 6.08
CA LEU A 50 5.78 -2.65 5.58
C LEU A 50 6.20 -1.70 6.72
N MET A 51 5.26 -1.22 7.53
CA MET A 51 5.55 -0.30 8.64
C MET A 51 6.54 -0.88 9.65
N THR A 52 6.43 -2.18 9.95
CA THR A 52 7.40 -2.87 10.82
C THR A 52 8.74 -3.07 10.11
N ALA A 53 8.75 -3.44 8.83
CA ALA A 53 10.00 -3.69 8.10
C ALA A 53 10.85 -2.43 7.87
N ILE A 54 10.22 -1.25 7.78
CA ILE A 54 10.94 0.03 7.64
C ILE A 54 11.46 0.59 8.96
N GLU A 55 11.04 0.04 10.10
CA GLU A 55 11.46 0.52 11.42
C GLU A 55 12.99 0.39 11.56
N GLY A 56 13.65 1.48 11.93
CA GLY A 56 15.12 1.54 12.01
C GLY A 56 15.85 1.79 10.67
N HIS A 57 15.14 1.73 9.53
CA HIS A 57 15.70 1.93 8.18
C HIS A 57 15.19 3.20 7.47
N PHE A 58 14.25 3.89 8.10
CA PHE A 58 13.61 5.06 7.55
C PHE A 58 14.54 6.28 7.56
N LEU A 59 14.71 6.92 6.40
CA LEU A 59 15.54 8.12 6.23
C LEU A 59 14.71 9.39 6.09
N ASP A 60 13.73 9.39 5.17
CA ASP A 60 12.89 10.56 4.87
C ASP A 60 11.57 10.15 4.19
N ASN A 61 10.61 11.07 4.11
CA ASN A 61 9.39 10.90 3.31
C ASN A 61 8.97 12.18 2.59
N GLN A 62 8.36 12.01 1.41
CA GLN A 62 7.62 13.06 0.73
C GLN A 62 6.14 12.70 0.61
N LYS A 63 5.29 13.68 0.88
CA LYS A 63 3.83 13.58 0.75
C LYS A 63 3.37 14.32 -0.49
N ILE A 64 2.53 13.66 -1.29
CA ILE A 64 1.92 14.21 -2.49
C ILE A 64 0.40 14.11 -2.31
N LYS A 65 -0.28 15.25 -2.37
CA LYS A 65 -1.74 15.30 -2.48
C LYS A 65 -2.11 15.16 -3.95
N LEU A 66 -3.10 14.32 -4.24
CA LEU A 66 -3.66 14.14 -5.58
C LEU A 66 -4.93 14.95 -5.75
#